data_AF-A0A4Q5TTV9-F1
#
_entry.id   AF-A0A4Q5TTV9-F1
#
_cell.length_a   1.000
_cell.length_b   1.000
_cell.length_c   1.000
_cell.angle_alpha   90.00
_cell.angle_beta   90.00
_cell.angle_gamma   90.00
#
_symmetry.space_group_name_H-M   'P 1'
#
loop_
_entity.id
_entity.type
_entity.pdbx_description
1 polymer ?
#
loop_
_entity_poly.entity_id
_entity_poly.type
_entity_poly.pdbx_seq_one_letter_code
_entity_poly.pdbx_strand_id
1 'polypeptide(L)'
;MLRLIIMLALNAIFWLETAAQAVPAPVYPLPSEAQLAWHEMEMNAFIHFTINTFTDKEWGYGNESPALFNPSSADPGQWAKALKDAGFRGLILTCKHHDGFCLWPSGFTTHSVKNSPWKNGKGDIVRETRDAAAKQGLKFGIYLSPWDRNRADYGSPAYISYYRQQLQELFTSYGPVFEMWFDGANGGDGFYGGANEKRKINGATYYDWPGTIEQVRRVSPDVIFFSDAGPGVRWVGNEKGLAGETNWNTISTDTLFAGKAGIEGLLNTGSPDGDKWVPAEVDVSIRPGWFYHQREDSLVKTAEELFSIYLSSVGRGSVLLLNVPPDRRGLLHENDLYTLRGFRTLLDREFGHNLAAGATIKATQVRKGYAAGNMIDGKKETFWATNDTVKTAVIELWFPKPQRVKYILLQEYIRLGQRVSAFTVEYLVDGVWKAAASGTTIGYKRILELRPATATAVRVSIDQSKAGPLISNLEIY
;
A
#
# COMPACT_ATOMS: atom_id res chain seq x y z
N MET A 1 -17.90 67.12 42.14
CA MET A 1 -18.32 66.38 40.92
C MET A 1 -17.15 66.23 39.96
N LEU A 2 -16.01 65.73 40.47
CA LEU A 2 -14.76 65.59 39.73
C LEU A 2 -13.83 64.68 40.56
N ARG A 3 -14.06 63.35 40.54
CA ARG A 3 -13.11 62.32 41.05
C ARG A 3 -13.57 60.86 40.87
N LEU A 4 -14.52 60.58 39.97
CA LEU A 4 -15.03 59.23 39.77
C LEU A 4 -15.20 58.83 38.29
N ILE A 5 -14.27 59.25 37.42
CA ILE A 5 -14.26 58.85 35.99
C ILE A 5 -12.81 58.59 35.48
N ILE A 6 -11.90 58.12 36.34
CA ILE A 6 -10.53 57.70 35.92
C ILE A 6 -10.16 56.33 36.50
N MET A 7 -11.16 55.48 36.78
CA MET A 7 -10.91 54.10 37.26
C MET A 7 -11.76 53.05 36.56
N LEU A 8 -12.27 53.36 35.36
CA LEU A 8 -13.00 52.42 34.50
C LEU A 8 -12.51 52.40 33.04
N ALA A 9 -11.40 53.07 32.74
CA ALA A 9 -10.84 53.14 31.38
C ALA A 9 -9.43 52.51 31.25
N LEU A 10 -9.04 51.65 32.20
CA LEU A 10 -7.69 51.03 32.21
C LEU A 10 -7.70 49.50 32.41
N ASN A 11 -8.86 48.85 32.26
CA ASN A 11 -8.98 47.38 32.22
C ASN A 11 -9.59 46.87 30.91
N ALA A 12 -9.50 47.65 29.83
CA ALA A 12 -9.95 47.28 28.50
C ALA A 12 -8.80 47.16 27.49
N ILE A 13 -7.59 46.81 27.96
CA ILE A 13 -6.45 46.54 27.06
C ILE A 13 -5.76 45.27 27.56
N PHE A 14 -5.56 44.34 26.63
CA PHE A 14 -4.86 43.05 26.75
C PHE A 14 -5.66 41.85 27.25
N TRP A 15 -6.80 41.56 26.62
CA TRP A 15 -6.98 40.19 26.12
C TRP A 15 -6.46 40.15 24.70
N LEU A 16 -5.14 40.02 24.59
CA LEU A 16 -4.52 39.52 23.37
C LEU A 16 -4.95 38.06 23.30
N GLU A 17 -6.11 37.80 22.70
CA GLU A 17 -6.33 36.50 22.09
C GLU A 17 -5.20 36.34 21.07
N THR A 18 -4.15 35.65 21.48
CA THR A 18 -3.36 34.88 20.53
C THR A 18 -4.31 33.86 19.94
N ALA A 19 -5.14 34.28 18.98
CA ALA A 19 -5.82 33.38 18.10
C ALA A 19 -4.70 32.58 17.44
N ALA A 20 -4.44 31.39 17.98
CA ALA A 20 -3.75 30.36 17.24
C ALA A 20 -4.52 30.26 15.93
N GLN A 21 -3.88 30.69 14.84
CA GLN A 21 -4.53 30.69 13.53
C GLN A 21 -5.03 29.27 13.30
N ALA A 22 -6.33 29.13 13.00
CA ALA A 22 -6.97 27.82 12.88
C ALA A 22 -6.17 26.91 11.94
N VAL A 23 -6.11 25.62 12.26
CA VAL A 23 -5.54 24.59 11.40
C VAL A 23 -6.15 24.71 9.99
N PRO A 24 -5.36 24.57 8.89
CA PRO A 24 -5.92 24.62 7.54
C PRO A 24 -7.13 23.71 7.39
N ALA A 25 -8.15 24.20 6.68
CA ALA A 25 -9.38 23.43 6.49
C ALA A 25 -9.09 22.12 5.72
N PRO A 26 -9.67 20.98 6.11
CA PRO A 26 -9.49 19.71 5.41
C PRO A 26 -10.11 19.73 4.00
N VAL A 27 -9.52 18.96 3.08
CA VAL A 27 -10.12 18.61 1.79
C VAL A 27 -10.62 17.17 1.87
N TYR A 28 -11.94 16.98 1.86
CA TYR A 28 -12.53 15.65 1.97
C TYR A 28 -12.48 14.87 0.64
N PRO A 29 -12.53 13.53 0.70
CA PRO A 29 -12.52 12.67 1.89
C PRO A 29 -11.13 12.58 2.56
N LEU A 30 -11.10 12.19 3.83
CA LEU A 30 -9.87 12.03 4.62
C LEU A 30 -9.53 10.54 4.81
N PRO A 31 -8.23 10.18 4.89
CA PRO A 31 -7.83 8.85 5.32
C PRO A 31 -8.23 8.60 6.78
N SER A 32 -8.62 7.37 7.09
CA SER A 32 -8.69 6.87 8.47
C SER A 32 -7.30 6.67 9.08
N GLU A 33 -7.19 6.55 10.40
CA GLU A 33 -5.91 6.23 11.06
C GLU A 33 -5.32 4.90 10.56
N ALA A 34 -6.15 3.90 10.29
CA ALA A 34 -5.70 2.64 9.71
C ALA A 34 -5.10 2.84 8.31
N GLN A 35 -5.71 3.68 7.47
CA GLN A 35 -5.17 4.00 6.13
C GLN A 35 -3.91 4.85 6.20
N LEU A 36 -3.80 5.78 7.15
CA LEU A 36 -2.55 6.49 7.41
C LEU A 36 -1.45 5.51 7.80
N ALA A 37 -1.71 4.63 8.77
CA ALA A 37 -0.76 3.60 9.20
C ALA A 37 -0.41 2.61 8.09
N TRP A 38 -1.31 2.39 7.12
CA TRP A 38 -1.06 1.58 5.93
C TRP A 38 -0.17 2.29 4.92
N HIS A 39 -0.41 3.58 4.64
CA HIS A 39 0.48 4.37 3.77
C HIS A 39 1.92 4.38 4.30
N GLU A 40 2.12 4.48 5.61
CA GLU A 40 3.44 4.42 6.25
C GLU A 40 4.19 3.10 6.06
N MET A 41 3.49 2.04 5.68
CA MET A 41 4.12 0.75 5.43
C MET A 41 4.95 0.79 4.15
N GLU A 42 4.49 1.52 3.13
CA GLU A 42 5.07 1.72 1.78
C GLU A 42 5.28 0.42 0.98
N MET A 43 5.89 -0.59 1.57
CA MET A 43 6.20 -1.88 0.98
C MET A 43 5.71 -3.02 1.87
N ASN A 44 4.82 -3.82 1.31
CA ASN A 44 4.33 -5.08 1.84
C ASN A 44 4.71 -6.23 0.90
N ALA A 45 4.79 -7.43 1.46
CA ALA A 45 5.12 -8.63 0.72
C ALA A 45 3.91 -9.56 0.62
N PHE A 46 3.80 -10.25 -0.50
CA PHE A 46 2.79 -11.28 -0.72
C PHE A 46 3.47 -12.64 -0.84
N ILE A 47 2.89 -13.67 -0.24
CA ILE A 47 3.39 -15.04 -0.32
C ILE A 47 2.30 -15.92 -0.92
N HIS A 48 2.47 -16.26 -2.20
CA HIS A 48 1.69 -17.30 -2.86
C HIS A 48 2.34 -18.67 -2.64
N PHE A 49 1.77 -19.45 -1.72
CA PHE A 49 2.23 -20.79 -1.43
C PHE A 49 1.08 -21.71 -1.04
N THR A 50 0.62 -22.57 -1.95
CA THR A 50 -0.43 -23.57 -1.69
C THR A 50 -0.07 -24.88 -2.40
N ILE A 51 -1.04 -25.78 -2.56
CA ILE A 51 -0.83 -27.01 -3.33
C ILE A 51 -0.43 -26.73 -4.80
N ASN A 52 -0.75 -25.54 -5.31
CA ASN A 52 -0.39 -25.05 -6.64
C ASN A 52 1.12 -25.10 -6.91
N THR A 53 1.95 -24.76 -5.92
CA THR A 53 3.42 -24.88 -5.96
C THR A 53 3.87 -26.33 -6.24
N PHE A 54 3.12 -27.31 -5.75
CA PHE A 54 3.39 -28.74 -5.95
C PHE A 54 2.80 -29.27 -7.24
N THR A 55 1.85 -28.57 -7.87
CA THR A 55 1.28 -28.95 -9.17
C THR A 55 1.81 -28.15 -10.34
N ASP A 56 2.70 -27.19 -10.11
CA ASP A 56 3.27 -26.30 -11.14
C ASP A 56 2.18 -25.50 -11.89
N LYS A 57 1.15 -25.05 -11.16
CA LYS A 57 0.02 -24.27 -11.70
C LYS A 57 -0.08 -22.91 -11.05
N GLU A 58 -0.48 -21.91 -11.83
CA GLU A 58 -0.96 -20.64 -11.30
C GLU A 58 -2.35 -20.83 -10.67
N TRP A 59 -3.27 -21.47 -11.38
CA TRP A 59 -4.64 -21.72 -10.93
C TRP A 59 -4.94 -23.23 -10.91
N GLY A 60 -5.00 -23.82 -9.72
CA GLY A 60 -5.44 -25.20 -9.50
C GLY A 60 -6.94 -25.37 -9.73
N TYR A 61 -7.37 -26.56 -10.12
CA TYR A 61 -8.76 -26.86 -10.46
C TYR A 61 -9.61 -27.23 -9.25
N GLY A 62 -9.01 -27.42 -8.07
CA GLY A 62 -9.67 -27.89 -6.86
C GLY A 62 -9.74 -29.42 -6.74
N ASN A 63 -9.15 -30.16 -7.68
CA ASN A 63 -9.04 -31.62 -7.63
C ASN A 63 -7.67 -32.11 -7.16
N GLU A 64 -6.79 -31.19 -6.77
CA GLU A 64 -5.45 -31.52 -6.32
C GLU A 64 -5.50 -32.42 -5.07
N SER A 65 -4.71 -33.49 -5.06
CA SER A 65 -4.67 -34.40 -3.91
C SER A 65 -3.88 -33.76 -2.76
N PRO A 66 -4.44 -33.60 -1.54
CA PRO A 66 -3.70 -33.12 -0.37
C PRO A 66 -2.37 -33.84 -0.13
N ALA A 67 -2.22 -35.09 -0.60
CA ALA A 67 -0.98 -35.85 -0.53
C ALA A 67 0.21 -35.19 -1.26
N LEU A 68 -0.05 -34.30 -2.22
CA LEU A 68 0.98 -33.58 -2.97
C LEU A 68 1.63 -32.46 -2.15
N PHE A 69 0.91 -31.91 -1.16
CA PHE A 69 1.44 -30.84 -0.32
C PHE A 69 2.39 -31.41 0.73
N ASN A 70 3.69 -31.37 0.45
CA ASN A 70 4.71 -31.90 1.35
C ASN A 70 6.05 -31.14 1.24
N PRO A 71 6.10 -29.85 1.63
CA PRO A 71 7.36 -29.12 1.61
C PRO A 71 8.38 -29.77 2.54
N SER A 72 9.55 -30.10 1.99
CA SER A 72 10.60 -30.84 2.69
C SER A 72 11.31 -30.03 3.76
N SER A 73 11.29 -28.69 3.67
CA SER A 73 12.08 -27.79 4.50
C SER A 73 11.37 -26.44 4.68
N ALA A 74 10.03 -26.43 4.75
CA ALA A 74 9.27 -25.20 4.93
C ALA A 74 9.78 -24.40 6.14
N ASP A 75 10.19 -23.16 5.90
CA ASP A 75 10.68 -22.25 6.93
C ASP A 75 10.13 -20.83 6.69
N PRO A 76 8.92 -20.53 7.20
CA PRO A 76 8.39 -19.17 7.18
C PRO A 76 9.26 -18.13 7.91
N GLY A 77 10.17 -18.58 8.79
CA GLY A 77 11.19 -17.75 9.41
C GLY A 77 12.19 -17.18 8.40
N GLN A 78 12.60 -17.99 7.41
CA GLN A 78 13.45 -17.55 6.31
C GLN A 78 12.74 -16.48 5.47
N TRP A 79 11.45 -16.68 5.18
CA TRP A 79 10.64 -15.73 4.40
C TRP A 79 10.56 -14.38 5.13
N ALA A 80 10.09 -14.41 6.38
CA ALA A 80 9.93 -13.22 7.19
C ALA A 80 11.26 -12.46 7.39
N LYS A 81 12.36 -13.18 7.60
CA LYS A 81 13.69 -12.56 7.74
C LYS A 81 14.13 -11.88 6.44
N ALA A 82 14.03 -12.56 5.31
CA ALA A 82 14.45 -12.00 4.02
C ALA A 82 13.63 -10.75 3.66
N LEU A 83 12.32 -10.79 3.88
CA LEU A 83 11.44 -9.65 3.66
C LEU A 83 11.75 -8.48 4.60
N LYS A 84 12.00 -8.75 5.89
CA LYS A 84 12.42 -7.72 6.84
C LYS A 84 13.74 -7.06 6.44
N ASP A 85 14.73 -7.86 6.07
CA ASP A 85 16.05 -7.38 5.63
C ASP A 85 15.94 -6.53 4.34
N ALA A 86 15.00 -6.86 3.45
CA ALA A 86 14.72 -6.10 2.24
C ALA A 86 13.92 -4.79 2.49
N GLY A 87 13.42 -4.58 3.71
CA GLY A 87 12.75 -3.34 4.13
C GLY A 87 11.23 -3.39 4.18
N PHE A 88 10.60 -4.53 3.86
CA PHE A 88 9.15 -4.71 3.93
C PHE A 88 8.62 -4.50 5.36
N ARG A 89 7.34 -4.12 5.47
CA ARG A 89 6.65 -3.83 6.73
C ARG A 89 5.50 -4.78 7.02
N GLY A 90 4.95 -5.43 5.99
CA GLY A 90 3.88 -6.41 6.10
C GLY A 90 4.16 -7.67 5.27
N LEU A 91 3.51 -8.77 5.64
CA LEU A 91 3.50 -10.04 4.93
C LEU A 91 2.05 -10.54 4.85
N ILE A 92 1.49 -10.61 3.65
CA ILE A 92 0.20 -11.20 3.34
C ILE A 92 0.42 -12.64 2.86
N LEU A 93 -0.31 -13.61 3.43
CA LEU A 93 -0.21 -15.02 3.04
C LEU A 93 -1.48 -15.49 2.34
N THR A 94 -1.33 -16.23 1.24
CA THR A 94 -2.45 -16.96 0.60
C THR A 94 -2.91 -18.15 1.45
N CYS A 95 -3.65 -17.88 2.51
CA CYS A 95 -4.17 -18.89 3.43
C CYS A 95 -5.01 -19.94 2.69
N LYS A 96 -5.76 -19.51 1.67
CA LYS A 96 -6.46 -20.35 0.69
C LYS A 96 -6.49 -19.64 -0.66
N HIS A 97 -6.08 -20.32 -1.73
CA HIS A 97 -6.19 -19.82 -3.11
C HIS A 97 -7.43 -20.39 -3.83
N HIS A 98 -7.61 -20.11 -5.13
CA HIS A 98 -8.81 -20.51 -5.88
C HIS A 98 -9.04 -22.03 -5.93
N ASP A 99 -7.98 -22.81 -5.82
CA ASP A 99 -8.00 -24.27 -5.67
C ASP A 99 -8.76 -24.72 -4.42
N GLY A 100 -8.86 -23.87 -3.40
CA GLY A 100 -9.61 -24.15 -2.17
C GLY A 100 -8.79 -24.87 -1.09
N PHE A 101 -7.51 -25.20 -1.34
CA PHE A 101 -6.66 -25.88 -0.37
C PHE A 101 -6.29 -24.92 0.77
N CYS A 102 -6.68 -25.26 2.00
CA CYS A 102 -6.42 -24.41 3.16
C CYS A 102 -5.07 -24.75 3.83
N LEU A 103 -4.28 -23.70 4.09
CA LEU A 103 -2.94 -23.78 4.70
C LEU A 103 -2.92 -23.93 6.23
N TRP A 104 -4.10 -23.93 6.85
CA TRP A 104 -4.31 -24.19 8.28
C TRP A 104 -5.25 -25.38 8.45
N PRO A 105 -5.26 -26.05 9.62
CA PRO A 105 -6.12 -27.20 9.88
C PRO A 105 -7.59 -26.78 10.13
N SER A 106 -8.21 -26.09 9.16
CA SER A 106 -9.61 -25.60 9.24
C SER A 106 -10.58 -26.69 9.66
N GLY A 107 -11.53 -26.37 10.54
CA GLY A 107 -12.60 -27.27 10.96
C GLY A 107 -13.64 -27.53 9.86
N PHE A 108 -13.70 -26.69 8.83
CA PHE A 108 -14.82 -26.65 7.88
C PHE A 108 -14.57 -27.38 6.55
N THR A 109 -13.36 -27.85 6.29
CA THR A 109 -13.01 -28.58 5.06
C THR A 109 -12.03 -29.70 5.32
N THR A 110 -12.04 -30.74 4.49
CA THR A 110 -11.00 -31.78 4.44
C THR A 110 -9.90 -31.46 3.42
N HIS A 111 -10.11 -30.47 2.55
CA HIS A 111 -9.13 -30.04 1.57
C HIS A 111 -8.18 -29.01 2.20
N SER A 112 -7.31 -29.49 3.11
CA SER A 112 -6.38 -28.66 3.87
C SER A 112 -5.15 -29.44 4.33
N VAL A 113 -4.17 -28.72 4.89
CA VAL A 113 -2.91 -29.28 5.44
C VAL A 113 -3.12 -30.39 6.46
N LYS A 114 -4.29 -30.47 7.13
CA LYS A 114 -4.56 -31.55 8.10
C LYS A 114 -4.65 -32.95 7.46
N ASN A 115 -4.87 -32.99 6.15
CA ASN A 115 -4.94 -34.22 5.35
C ASN A 115 -3.75 -34.37 4.39
N SER A 116 -2.70 -33.56 4.56
CA SER A 116 -1.44 -33.71 3.83
C SER A 116 -0.41 -34.48 4.69
N PRO A 117 0.63 -35.08 4.08
CA PRO A 117 1.70 -35.74 4.82
C PRO A 117 2.62 -34.75 5.56
N TRP A 118 2.56 -33.46 5.20
CA TRP A 118 3.41 -32.44 5.79
C TRP A 118 3.20 -32.38 7.31
N LYS A 119 4.30 -32.52 8.07
CA LYS A 119 4.30 -32.63 9.54
C LYS A 119 3.28 -33.64 10.07
N ASN A 120 3.08 -34.75 9.35
CA ASN A 120 2.12 -35.80 9.68
C ASN A 120 0.68 -35.28 9.87
N GLY A 121 0.26 -34.33 9.03
CA GLY A 121 -1.08 -33.71 9.09
C GLY A 121 -1.28 -32.77 10.29
N LYS A 122 -0.22 -32.41 11.02
CA LYS A 122 -0.27 -31.52 12.19
C LYS A 122 0.32 -30.13 11.93
N GLY A 123 0.70 -29.85 10.69
CA GLY A 123 1.28 -28.57 10.33
C GLY A 123 0.23 -27.46 10.20
N ASP A 124 0.68 -26.23 10.39
CA ASP A 124 -0.12 -25.01 10.25
C ASP A 124 0.77 -23.89 9.68
N ILE A 125 0.77 -23.73 8.35
CA ILE A 125 1.60 -22.72 7.69
C ILE A 125 1.15 -21.31 8.08
N VAL A 126 -0.15 -21.10 8.31
CA VAL A 126 -0.69 -19.79 8.69
C VAL A 126 -0.14 -19.38 10.05
N ARG A 127 -0.15 -20.28 11.05
CA ARG A 127 0.45 -20.05 12.36
C ARG A 127 1.94 -19.73 12.27
N GLU A 128 2.68 -20.59 11.57
CA GLU A 128 4.14 -20.47 11.47
C GLU A 128 4.56 -19.17 10.77
N THR A 129 3.83 -18.77 9.73
CA THR A 129 4.08 -17.51 9.01
C THR A 129 3.74 -16.30 9.87
N ARG A 130 2.60 -16.31 10.55
CA ARG A 130 2.19 -15.23 11.45
C ARG A 130 3.17 -15.04 12.60
N ASP A 131 3.61 -16.12 13.23
CA ASP A 131 4.56 -16.07 14.35
C ASP A 131 5.96 -15.63 13.87
N ALA A 132 6.39 -16.08 12.69
CA ALA A 132 7.62 -15.62 12.06
C ALA A 132 7.57 -14.12 11.71
N ALA A 133 6.47 -13.65 11.14
CA ALA A 133 6.25 -12.23 10.84
C ALA A 133 6.33 -11.39 12.12
N ALA A 134 5.61 -11.79 13.17
CA ALA A 134 5.63 -11.11 14.47
C ALA A 134 7.05 -11.06 15.06
N LYS A 135 7.80 -12.17 15.00
CA LYS A 135 9.19 -12.24 15.47
C LYS A 135 10.12 -11.26 14.75
N GLN A 136 9.87 -10.97 13.47
CA GLN A 136 10.66 -10.01 12.67
C GLN A 136 10.09 -8.57 12.71
N GLY A 137 8.99 -8.35 13.42
CA GLY A 137 8.29 -7.07 13.46
C GLY A 137 7.61 -6.70 12.14
N LEU A 138 7.19 -7.71 11.36
CA LEU A 138 6.33 -7.55 10.19
C LEU A 138 4.86 -7.70 10.61
N LYS A 139 3.98 -6.85 10.06
CA LYS A 139 2.53 -7.05 10.23
C LYS A 139 2.06 -8.25 9.39
N PHE A 140 1.09 -9.00 9.90
CA PHE A 140 0.54 -10.18 9.20
C PHE A 140 -0.80 -9.84 8.53
N GLY A 141 -0.93 -10.20 7.26
CA GLY A 141 -2.14 -10.04 6.45
C GLY A 141 -2.61 -11.37 5.89
N ILE A 142 -3.85 -11.42 5.46
CA ILE A 142 -4.51 -12.65 5.01
C ILE A 142 -5.07 -12.45 3.62
N TYR A 143 -4.77 -13.39 2.74
CA TYR A 143 -5.54 -13.63 1.54
C TYR A 143 -6.37 -14.92 1.72
N LEU A 144 -7.66 -14.81 1.42
CA LEU A 144 -8.60 -15.93 1.43
C LEU A 144 -9.47 -15.82 0.19
N SER A 145 -9.16 -16.61 -0.84
CA SER A 145 -9.88 -16.57 -2.11
C SER A 145 -11.39 -16.71 -1.92
N PRO A 146 -12.20 -15.73 -2.38
CA PRO A 146 -13.66 -15.84 -2.40
C PRO A 146 -14.13 -16.93 -3.35
N TRP A 147 -13.46 -17.08 -4.50
CA TRP A 147 -13.68 -18.19 -5.43
C TRP A 147 -13.06 -19.49 -4.88
N ASP A 148 -13.82 -20.58 -4.88
CA ASP A 148 -13.36 -21.86 -4.39
C ASP A 148 -13.77 -22.96 -5.37
N ARG A 149 -12.78 -23.51 -6.07
CA ARG A 149 -12.94 -24.51 -7.12
C ARG A 149 -13.05 -25.93 -6.57
N ASN A 150 -12.93 -26.13 -5.25
CA ASN A 150 -13.10 -27.43 -4.59
C ASN A 150 -14.51 -27.61 -4.00
N ARG A 151 -15.16 -26.52 -3.56
CA ARG A 151 -16.42 -26.58 -2.82
C ARG A 151 -17.65 -26.87 -3.70
N ALA A 152 -18.36 -27.96 -3.39
CA ALA A 152 -19.60 -28.40 -4.05
C ALA A 152 -20.73 -27.37 -4.01
N ASP A 153 -20.74 -26.49 -3.01
CA ASP A 153 -21.78 -25.51 -2.74
C ASP A 153 -21.40 -24.08 -3.19
N TYR A 154 -20.23 -23.88 -3.81
CA TYR A 154 -19.86 -22.59 -4.40
C TYR A 154 -20.89 -22.12 -5.43
N GLY A 155 -21.45 -20.93 -5.26
CA GLY A 155 -22.58 -20.41 -6.03
C GLY A 155 -23.93 -20.55 -5.33
N SER A 156 -23.96 -21.11 -4.11
CA SER A 156 -25.16 -21.17 -3.26
C SER A 156 -24.97 -20.36 -1.96
N PRO A 157 -26.07 -19.96 -1.28
CA PRO A 157 -25.97 -19.26 0.00
C PRO A 157 -25.20 -20.02 1.09
N ALA A 158 -25.19 -21.35 1.05
CA ALA A 158 -24.47 -22.17 2.03
C ALA A 158 -22.95 -21.94 2.01
N TYR A 159 -22.37 -21.67 0.85
CA TYR A 159 -20.94 -21.36 0.73
C TYR A 159 -20.57 -20.06 1.43
N ILE A 160 -21.45 -19.06 1.46
CA ILE A 160 -21.18 -17.79 2.16
C ILE A 160 -21.04 -18.02 3.67
N SER A 161 -21.88 -18.87 4.25
CA SER A 161 -21.76 -19.28 5.65
C SER A 161 -20.45 -20.03 5.92
N TYR A 162 -20.03 -20.91 5.00
CA TYR A 162 -18.73 -21.58 5.08
C TYR A 162 -17.56 -20.58 5.03
N TYR A 163 -17.56 -19.68 4.06
CA TYR A 163 -16.51 -18.68 3.86
C TYR A 163 -16.36 -17.77 5.10
N ARG A 164 -17.49 -17.31 5.65
CA ARG A 164 -17.54 -16.50 6.88
C ARG A 164 -17.04 -17.23 8.11
N GLN A 165 -17.26 -18.54 8.20
CA GLN A 165 -16.72 -19.35 9.30
C GLN A 165 -15.20 -19.51 9.18
N GLN A 166 -14.65 -19.64 7.97
CA GLN A 166 -13.19 -19.63 7.77
C GLN A 166 -12.56 -18.29 8.11
N LEU A 167 -13.20 -17.17 7.74
CA LEU A 167 -12.78 -15.83 8.18
C LEU A 167 -12.79 -15.75 9.72
N GLN A 168 -13.83 -16.27 10.37
CA GLN A 168 -13.89 -16.30 11.84
C GLN A 168 -12.72 -17.08 12.44
N GLU A 169 -12.38 -18.27 11.93
CA GLU A 169 -11.21 -19.04 12.38
C GLU A 169 -9.92 -18.21 12.25
N LEU A 170 -9.72 -17.61 11.09
CA LEU A 170 -8.50 -16.87 10.77
C LEU A 170 -8.34 -15.61 11.64
N PHE A 171 -9.39 -14.80 11.77
CA PHE A 171 -9.32 -13.54 12.52
C PHE A 171 -9.25 -13.74 14.03
N THR A 172 -9.93 -14.75 14.57
CA THR A 172 -9.88 -15.01 16.03
C THR A 172 -8.64 -15.75 16.47
N SER A 173 -8.11 -16.63 15.62
CA SER A 173 -7.01 -17.50 16.02
C SER A 173 -5.65 -16.94 15.63
N TYR A 174 -5.54 -16.11 14.59
CA TYR A 174 -4.25 -15.67 14.04
C TYR A 174 -4.02 -14.15 14.09
N GLY A 175 -4.99 -13.39 14.60
CA GLY A 175 -4.85 -11.94 14.79
C GLY A 175 -3.65 -11.54 15.68
N PRO A 176 -3.23 -10.26 15.64
CA PRO A 176 -3.81 -9.17 14.84
C PRO A 176 -3.52 -9.29 13.34
N VAL A 177 -4.47 -8.84 12.51
CA VAL A 177 -4.38 -8.85 11.04
C VAL A 177 -4.44 -7.41 10.55
N PHE A 178 -3.44 -6.95 9.80
CA PHE A 178 -3.43 -5.57 9.30
C PHE A 178 -4.25 -5.40 8.02
N GLU A 179 -4.32 -6.45 7.19
CA GLU A 179 -5.00 -6.41 5.90
C GLU A 179 -5.64 -7.75 5.53
N MET A 180 -6.85 -7.65 4.98
CA MET A 180 -7.63 -8.73 4.38
C MET A 180 -7.73 -8.49 2.87
N TRP A 181 -7.18 -9.41 2.09
CA TRP A 181 -7.12 -9.33 0.63
C TRP A 181 -8.23 -10.16 0.00
N PHE A 182 -9.28 -9.48 -0.49
CA PHE A 182 -10.37 -10.12 -1.23
C PHE A 182 -10.17 -10.01 -2.73
N ASP A 183 -9.90 -11.15 -3.35
CA ASP A 183 -9.74 -11.28 -4.79
C ASP A 183 -11.03 -11.01 -5.57
N GLY A 184 -10.91 -10.31 -6.71
CA GLY A 184 -11.98 -10.08 -7.66
C GLY A 184 -12.26 -11.23 -8.61
N ALA A 185 -11.32 -12.16 -8.81
CA ALA A 185 -11.49 -13.32 -9.68
C ALA A 185 -12.61 -14.23 -9.15
N ASN A 186 -13.62 -14.49 -10.00
CA ASN A 186 -14.78 -15.27 -9.61
C ASN A 186 -15.41 -16.03 -10.78
N GLY A 187 -15.81 -17.27 -10.50
CA GLY A 187 -16.63 -18.07 -11.43
C GLY A 187 -15.85 -18.56 -12.64
N GLY A 188 -15.81 -19.86 -12.82
CA GLY A 188 -15.05 -20.48 -13.90
C GLY A 188 -15.22 -21.98 -13.91
N ASP A 189 -14.45 -22.63 -14.76
CA ASP A 189 -14.23 -24.07 -14.70
C ASP A 189 -13.62 -24.45 -13.34
N GLY A 190 -13.88 -25.67 -12.87
CA GLY A 190 -13.35 -26.16 -11.60
C GLY A 190 -13.89 -27.54 -11.27
N PHE A 191 -13.34 -28.14 -10.21
CA PHE A 191 -13.73 -29.43 -9.67
C PHE A 191 -14.59 -29.25 -8.42
N TYR A 192 -15.78 -28.72 -8.61
CA TYR A 192 -16.65 -28.35 -7.51
C TYR A 192 -17.27 -29.59 -6.87
N GLY A 193 -16.69 -30.05 -5.76
CA GLY A 193 -17.25 -31.13 -4.95
C GLY A 193 -17.31 -32.49 -5.63
N GLY A 194 -16.44 -32.75 -6.61
CA GLY A 194 -16.47 -34.00 -7.38
C GLY A 194 -16.89 -33.84 -8.85
N ALA A 195 -17.43 -32.68 -9.23
CA ALA A 195 -17.89 -32.40 -10.59
C ALA A 195 -16.95 -31.45 -11.33
N ASN A 196 -16.47 -31.86 -12.51
CA ASN A 196 -15.79 -30.97 -13.45
C ASN A 196 -16.83 -30.14 -14.20
N GLU A 197 -17.01 -28.90 -13.80
CA GLU A 197 -18.05 -28.04 -14.38
C GLU A 197 -17.64 -26.56 -14.34
N LYS A 198 -18.46 -25.72 -14.98
CA LYS A 198 -18.30 -24.27 -14.97
C LYS A 198 -19.40 -23.63 -14.14
N ARG A 199 -19.03 -22.79 -13.16
CA ARG A 199 -19.98 -22.05 -12.33
C ARG A 199 -19.89 -20.56 -12.58
N LYS A 200 -21.03 -19.89 -12.56
CA LYS A 200 -21.15 -18.44 -12.67
C LYS A 200 -21.96 -17.91 -11.50
N ILE A 201 -21.50 -16.82 -10.90
CA ILE A 201 -22.18 -16.11 -9.82
C ILE A 201 -22.42 -14.66 -10.24
N ASN A 202 -23.30 -13.97 -9.51
CA ASN A 202 -23.40 -12.52 -9.64
C ASN A 202 -22.44 -11.87 -8.63
N GLY A 203 -21.25 -11.44 -9.08
CA GLY A 203 -20.21 -10.89 -8.21
C GLY A 203 -20.64 -9.66 -7.41
N ALA A 204 -21.64 -8.92 -7.89
CA ALA A 204 -22.17 -7.75 -7.21
C ALA A 204 -23.02 -8.09 -5.97
N THR A 205 -23.66 -9.25 -5.92
CA THR A 205 -24.64 -9.58 -4.87
C THR A 205 -24.36 -10.88 -4.13
N TYR A 206 -23.72 -11.85 -4.78
CA TYR A 206 -23.57 -13.21 -4.26
C TYR A 206 -22.83 -13.28 -2.93
N TYR A 207 -21.73 -12.52 -2.78
CA TYR A 207 -20.86 -12.61 -1.60
C TYR A 207 -21.39 -11.90 -0.36
N ASP A 208 -22.44 -11.08 -0.50
CA ASP A 208 -22.93 -10.19 0.56
C ASP A 208 -21.74 -9.49 1.27
N TRP A 209 -20.96 -8.77 0.48
CA TRP A 209 -19.75 -8.09 0.95
C TRP A 209 -19.99 -7.19 2.17
N PRO A 210 -21.08 -6.39 2.24
CA PRO A 210 -21.39 -5.60 3.44
C PRO A 210 -21.50 -6.47 4.71
N GLY A 211 -22.24 -7.58 4.66
CA GLY A 211 -22.37 -8.49 5.81
C GLY A 211 -21.06 -9.21 6.15
N THR A 212 -20.29 -9.61 5.14
CA THR A 212 -19.01 -10.32 5.32
C THR A 212 -17.95 -9.40 5.96
N ILE A 213 -17.85 -8.17 5.47
CA ILE A 213 -16.92 -7.15 6.00
C ILE A 213 -17.30 -6.77 7.43
N GLU A 214 -18.59 -6.55 7.70
CA GLU A 214 -19.09 -6.22 9.04
C GLU A 214 -18.74 -7.30 10.07
N GLN A 215 -18.87 -8.58 9.70
CA GLN A 215 -18.47 -9.68 10.59
C GLN A 215 -16.99 -9.61 10.96
N VAL A 216 -16.10 -9.38 9.99
CA VAL A 216 -14.66 -9.27 10.24
C VAL A 216 -14.34 -8.04 11.09
N ARG A 217 -14.96 -6.89 10.81
CA ARG A 217 -14.75 -5.64 11.56
C ARG A 217 -15.09 -5.76 13.05
N ARG A 218 -16.07 -6.58 13.41
CA ARG A 218 -16.42 -6.83 14.83
C ARG A 218 -15.28 -7.48 15.62
N VAL A 219 -14.42 -8.24 14.95
CA VAL A 219 -13.28 -8.94 15.57
C VAL A 219 -11.97 -8.17 15.36
N SER A 220 -11.83 -7.47 14.23
CA SER A 220 -10.63 -6.71 13.87
C SER A 220 -11.02 -5.36 13.28
N PRO A 221 -11.34 -4.35 14.11
CA PRO A 221 -11.92 -3.08 13.64
C PRO A 221 -10.98 -2.25 12.77
N ASP A 222 -9.67 -2.38 12.98
CA ASP A 222 -8.64 -1.60 12.27
C ASP A 222 -8.10 -2.30 11.01
N VAL A 223 -8.67 -3.46 10.62
CA VAL A 223 -8.19 -4.18 9.42
C VAL A 223 -8.51 -3.39 8.16
N ILE A 224 -7.53 -3.30 7.27
CA ILE A 224 -7.71 -2.79 5.92
C ILE A 224 -8.31 -3.89 5.04
N PHE A 225 -9.35 -3.56 4.28
CA PHE A 225 -9.91 -4.46 3.28
C PHE A 225 -9.47 -4.02 1.89
N PHE A 226 -8.67 -4.87 1.24
CA PHE A 226 -8.40 -4.77 -0.18
C PHE A 226 -9.53 -5.44 -0.97
N SER A 227 -9.96 -4.79 -2.04
CA SER A 227 -10.58 -5.41 -3.22
C SER A 227 -10.31 -4.51 -4.43
N ASP A 228 -10.77 -4.89 -5.63
CA ASP A 228 -10.65 -4.06 -6.83
C ASP A 228 -11.03 -2.59 -6.60
N ALA A 229 -12.05 -2.31 -5.76
CA ALA A 229 -12.57 -0.96 -5.53
C ALA A 229 -12.75 -0.58 -4.05
N GLY A 230 -12.04 -1.23 -3.12
CA GLY A 230 -12.13 -0.92 -1.69
C GLY A 230 -13.00 -1.91 -0.87
N PRO A 231 -13.47 -1.55 0.34
CA PRO A 231 -13.61 -0.18 0.84
C PRO A 231 -12.38 0.39 1.55
N GLY A 232 -11.37 -0.43 1.87
CA GLY A 232 -10.16 0.04 2.57
C GLY A 232 -9.13 0.58 1.59
N VAL A 233 -8.70 -0.26 0.67
CA VAL A 233 -7.73 0.06 -0.40
C VAL A 233 -8.17 -0.61 -1.70
N ARG A 234 -7.78 -0.04 -2.83
CA ARG A 234 -8.18 -0.51 -4.17
C ARG A 234 -7.02 -1.17 -4.89
N TRP A 235 -7.33 -2.11 -5.76
CA TRP A 235 -6.40 -2.55 -6.81
C TRP A 235 -5.96 -1.37 -7.67
N VAL A 236 -4.72 -1.38 -8.16
CA VAL A 236 -4.21 -0.31 -9.05
C VAL A 236 -4.62 -0.46 -10.51
N GLY A 237 -5.38 -1.50 -10.86
CA GLY A 237 -5.86 -1.74 -12.23
C GLY A 237 -4.88 -2.51 -13.13
N ASN A 238 -3.75 -2.99 -12.59
CA ASN A 238 -2.83 -3.90 -13.28
C ASN A 238 -1.93 -4.64 -12.29
N GLU A 239 -1.39 -5.79 -12.70
CA GLU A 239 -0.42 -6.60 -11.93
C GLU A 239 1.04 -6.36 -12.39
N LYS A 240 1.31 -5.22 -13.05
CA LYS A 240 2.63 -4.90 -13.63
C LYS A 240 3.49 -4.04 -12.69
N GLY A 241 3.00 -3.69 -11.51
CA GLY A 241 3.72 -2.83 -10.58
C GLY A 241 3.63 -1.34 -10.91
N LEU A 242 2.59 -0.90 -11.64
CA LEU A 242 2.53 0.44 -12.22
C LEU A 242 1.30 1.24 -11.72
N ALA A 243 1.50 2.17 -10.79
CA ALA A 243 0.52 3.23 -10.54
C ALA A 243 0.58 4.30 -11.62
N GLY A 244 -0.53 4.99 -11.89
CA GLY A 244 -0.57 6.10 -12.84
C GLY A 244 0.34 7.25 -12.41
N GLU A 245 0.86 8.02 -13.37
CA GLU A 245 1.61 9.24 -13.06
C GLU A 245 0.77 10.24 -12.26
N THR A 246 -0.54 10.26 -12.54
CA THR A 246 -1.57 10.83 -11.68
C THR A 246 -2.15 9.72 -10.83
N ASN A 247 -2.22 9.92 -9.51
CA ASN A 247 -2.79 8.98 -8.56
C ASN A 247 -3.51 9.74 -7.44
N TRP A 248 -4.82 9.84 -7.55
CA TRP A 248 -5.69 10.29 -6.47
C TRP A 248 -6.00 9.10 -5.54
N ASN A 249 -5.91 9.33 -4.24
CA ASN A 249 -6.30 8.33 -3.24
C ASN A 249 -7.82 8.22 -3.05
N THR A 250 -8.59 8.81 -3.96
CA THR A 250 -10.04 8.96 -3.85
C THR A 250 -10.76 8.38 -5.05
N ILE A 251 -11.88 7.69 -4.83
CA ILE A 251 -12.80 7.19 -5.88
C ILE A 251 -14.24 7.22 -5.34
N SER A 252 -15.21 7.01 -6.23
CA SER A 252 -16.60 6.74 -5.85
C SER A 252 -16.94 5.26 -6.02
N THR A 253 -17.49 4.65 -4.97
CA THR A 253 -17.64 3.20 -4.84
C THR A 253 -19.09 2.72 -4.97
N ASP A 254 -20.04 3.61 -5.22
CA ASP A 254 -21.48 3.35 -5.31
C ASP A 254 -21.88 2.37 -6.44
N THR A 255 -21.07 2.30 -7.50
CA THR A 255 -21.30 1.40 -8.64
C THR A 255 -20.22 0.33 -8.83
N LEU A 256 -19.29 0.17 -7.88
CA LEU A 256 -18.11 -0.69 -8.01
C LEU A 256 -18.21 -1.94 -7.11
N PHE A 257 -17.83 -3.10 -7.66
CA PHE A 257 -17.73 -4.38 -6.94
C PHE A 257 -16.51 -5.15 -7.44
N ALA A 258 -15.99 -6.08 -6.64
CA ALA A 258 -14.83 -6.89 -6.98
C ALA A 258 -15.08 -7.73 -8.26
N GLY A 259 -14.15 -7.69 -9.21
CA GLY A 259 -14.24 -8.33 -10.52
C GLY A 259 -15.01 -7.54 -11.58
N LYS A 260 -15.28 -6.24 -11.38
CA LYS A 260 -15.93 -5.39 -12.40
C LYS A 260 -14.92 -5.02 -13.49
N ALA A 261 -15.21 -5.39 -14.74
CA ALA A 261 -14.36 -5.07 -15.89
C ALA A 261 -14.49 -3.61 -16.35
N GLY A 262 -13.44 -3.09 -17.00
CA GLY A 262 -13.49 -1.81 -17.72
C GLY A 262 -13.31 -0.57 -16.84
N ILE A 263 -12.81 -0.75 -15.61
CA ILE A 263 -12.56 0.33 -14.64
C ILE A 263 -11.08 0.52 -14.36
N GLU A 264 -10.19 -0.20 -15.04
CA GLU A 264 -8.75 -0.27 -14.78
C GLU A 264 -8.10 1.13 -14.85
N GLY A 265 -8.53 1.98 -15.78
CA GLY A 265 -8.04 3.36 -15.88
C GLY A 265 -8.42 4.24 -14.67
N LEU A 266 -9.65 4.09 -14.16
CA LEU A 266 -10.09 4.77 -12.94
C LEU A 266 -9.34 4.24 -11.71
N LEU A 267 -9.11 2.92 -11.64
CA LEU A 267 -8.36 2.31 -10.55
C LEU A 267 -6.91 2.80 -10.53
N ASN A 268 -6.30 2.92 -11.71
CA ASN A 268 -4.91 3.34 -11.86
C ASN A 268 -4.64 4.79 -11.49
N THR A 269 -5.62 5.67 -11.73
CA THR A 269 -5.46 7.12 -11.55
C THR A 269 -6.23 7.71 -10.38
N GLY A 270 -7.23 6.98 -9.86
CA GLY A 270 -8.22 7.52 -8.94
C GLY A 270 -9.10 8.60 -9.59
N SER A 271 -9.87 9.31 -8.78
CA SER A 271 -10.71 10.43 -9.20
C SER A 271 -10.48 11.64 -8.30
N PRO A 272 -10.22 12.84 -8.84
CA PRO A 272 -10.14 14.05 -8.04
C PRO A 272 -11.46 14.37 -7.31
N ASP A 273 -12.60 13.92 -7.83
CA ASP A 273 -13.92 14.20 -7.26
C ASP A 273 -14.53 12.98 -6.55
N GLY A 274 -13.72 11.95 -6.27
CA GLY A 274 -14.14 10.77 -5.52
C GLY A 274 -14.58 11.11 -4.09
N ASP A 275 -15.64 10.46 -3.61
CA ASP A 275 -16.26 10.73 -2.31
C ASP A 275 -15.78 9.81 -1.18
N LYS A 276 -14.91 8.83 -1.50
CA LYS A 276 -14.26 7.92 -0.53
C LYS A 276 -12.74 7.97 -0.66
N TRP A 277 -12.02 7.92 0.47
CA TRP A 277 -10.57 7.67 0.48
C TRP A 277 -10.34 6.17 0.37
N VAL A 278 -9.84 5.72 -0.78
CA VAL A 278 -9.57 4.32 -1.09
C VAL A 278 -8.27 4.30 -1.91
N PRO A 279 -7.09 4.36 -1.25
CA PRO A 279 -5.81 4.51 -1.94
C PRO A 279 -5.45 3.25 -2.72
N ALA A 280 -4.60 3.39 -3.74
CA ALA A 280 -4.19 2.27 -4.58
C ALA A 280 -3.09 1.42 -3.93
N GLU A 281 -3.30 0.11 -3.90
CA GLU A 281 -2.26 -0.89 -3.69
C GLU A 281 -1.77 -1.41 -5.05
N VAL A 282 -0.46 -1.44 -5.22
CA VAL A 282 0.22 -1.86 -6.44
C VAL A 282 0.78 -3.26 -6.22
N ASP A 283 0.08 -4.26 -6.70
CA ASP A 283 0.46 -5.66 -6.61
C ASP A 283 1.24 -6.12 -7.85
N VAL A 284 2.28 -6.92 -7.63
CA VAL A 284 3.13 -7.48 -8.70
C VAL A 284 3.95 -8.64 -8.16
N SER A 285 4.22 -9.65 -8.98
CA SER A 285 5.15 -10.73 -8.63
C SER A 285 6.60 -10.39 -8.99
N ILE A 286 7.55 -10.86 -8.17
CA ILE A 286 8.98 -10.84 -8.49
C ILE A 286 9.30 -11.73 -9.71
N ARG A 287 8.41 -12.66 -10.04
CA ARG A 287 8.47 -13.59 -11.19
C ARG A 287 7.37 -13.25 -12.21
N PRO A 288 7.34 -13.92 -13.39
CA PRO A 288 6.18 -13.88 -14.27
C PRO A 288 4.90 -14.42 -13.62
N GLY A 289 4.97 -15.57 -12.94
CA GLY A 289 3.85 -16.16 -12.20
C GLY A 289 3.75 -15.70 -10.74
N TRP A 290 2.59 -15.90 -10.13
CA TRP A 290 2.37 -15.69 -8.71
C TRP A 290 2.92 -16.85 -7.88
N PHE A 291 2.77 -18.09 -8.33
CA PHE A 291 3.34 -19.26 -7.66
C PHE A 291 4.77 -19.52 -8.15
N TYR A 292 5.53 -20.31 -7.37
CA TYR A 292 6.85 -20.71 -7.81
C TYR A 292 6.77 -21.71 -8.96
N HIS A 293 7.52 -21.39 -10.02
CA HIS A 293 7.77 -22.27 -11.15
C HIS A 293 9.28 -22.33 -11.41
N GLN A 294 9.85 -23.53 -11.43
CA GLN A 294 11.30 -23.70 -11.69
C GLN A 294 11.71 -23.13 -13.06
N ARG A 295 10.82 -23.22 -14.07
CA ARG A 295 11.03 -22.64 -15.40
C ARG A 295 11.19 -21.11 -15.40
N GLU A 296 10.85 -20.45 -14.29
CA GLU A 296 10.94 -19.00 -14.11
C GLU A 296 12.16 -18.56 -13.29
N ASP A 297 13.04 -19.49 -12.88
CA ASP A 297 14.22 -19.14 -12.06
C ASP A 297 15.18 -18.19 -12.77
N SER A 298 15.25 -18.23 -14.10
CA SER A 298 16.02 -17.28 -14.93
C SER A 298 15.23 -16.03 -15.32
N LEU A 299 13.97 -15.92 -14.89
CA LEU A 299 13.04 -14.82 -15.21
C LEU A 299 12.66 -14.00 -13.96
N VAL A 300 13.32 -14.25 -12.83
CA VAL A 300 13.22 -13.40 -11.64
C VAL A 300 13.63 -11.99 -12.02
N LYS A 301 12.80 -11.01 -11.68
CA LYS A 301 13.10 -9.59 -11.93
C LYS A 301 14.44 -9.21 -11.33
N THR A 302 15.14 -8.28 -11.96
CA THR A 302 16.40 -7.73 -11.44
C THR A 302 16.15 -6.74 -10.30
N ALA A 303 17.20 -6.40 -9.56
CA ALA A 303 17.13 -5.38 -8.52
C ALA A 303 16.71 -4.01 -9.10
N GLU A 304 17.20 -3.67 -10.30
CA GLU A 304 16.87 -2.43 -11.01
C GLU A 304 15.41 -2.39 -11.45
N GLU A 305 14.86 -3.52 -11.90
CA GLU A 305 13.43 -3.63 -12.21
C GLU A 305 12.57 -3.43 -10.96
N LEU A 306 12.93 -4.03 -9.83
CA LEU A 306 12.23 -3.79 -8.55
C LEU A 306 12.36 -2.34 -8.08
N PHE A 307 13.52 -1.71 -8.28
CA PHE A 307 13.70 -0.29 -7.97
C PHE A 307 12.82 0.60 -8.86
N SER A 308 12.72 0.29 -10.16
CA SER A 308 11.80 0.98 -11.06
C SER A 308 10.33 0.83 -10.61
N ILE A 309 9.92 -0.38 -10.22
CA ILE A 309 8.61 -0.67 -9.66
C ILE A 309 8.36 0.15 -8.39
N TYR A 310 9.36 0.27 -7.50
CA TYR A 310 9.25 1.10 -6.30
C TYR A 310 8.99 2.58 -6.65
N LEU A 311 9.70 3.14 -7.63
CA LEU A 311 9.45 4.51 -8.09
C LEU A 311 8.06 4.66 -8.73
N SER A 312 7.58 3.65 -9.45
CA SER A 312 6.26 3.66 -10.09
C SER A 312 5.09 3.25 -9.17
N SER A 313 5.37 2.94 -7.90
CA SER A 313 4.37 2.59 -6.89
C SER A 313 4.46 3.54 -5.69
N VAL A 314 5.39 3.28 -4.77
CA VAL A 314 5.70 4.11 -3.60
C VAL A 314 6.06 5.53 -4.01
N GLY A 315 6.85 5.68 -5.07
CA GLY A 315 7.19 6.99 -5.64
C GLY A 315 6.00 7.72 -6.28
N ARG A 316 4.83 7.10 -6.39
CA ARG A 316 3.57 7.71 -6.88
C ARG A 316 2.45 7.70 -5.83
N GLY A 317 2.80 7.51 -4.56
CA GLY A 317 1.90 7.68 -3.41
C GLY A 317 1.06 6.45 -3.07
N SER A 318 1.32 5.32 -3.74
CA SER A 318 0.70 4.02 -3.49
C SER A 318 1.56 3.16 -2.55
N VAL A 319 1.00 2.07 -2.06
CA VAL A 319 1.78 1.00 -1.40
C VAL A 319 2.11 -0.09 -2.43
N LEU A 320 3.33 -0.61 -2.38
CA LEU A 320 3.77 -1.76 -3.16
C LEU A 320 3.48 -3.05 -2.39
N LEU A 321 2.77 -3.98 -3.02
CA LEU A 321 2.62 -5.36 -2.59
C LEU A 321 3.42 -6.29 -3.53
N LEU A 322 4.65 -6.64 -3.14
CA LEU A 322 5.52 -7.50 -3.97
C LEU A 322 5.33 -8.97 -3.59
N ASN A 323 4.90 -9.81 -4.53
CA ASN A 323 4.85 -11.25 -4.34
C ASN A 323 6.23 -11.91 -4.50
N VAL A 324 6.57 -12.80 -3.55
CA VAL A 324 7.81 -13.60 -3.55
C VAL A 324 7.48 -15.06 -3.19
N PRO A 325 7.29 -15.95 -4.17
CA PRO A 325 6.74 -17.27 -3.89
C PRO A 325 7.80 -18.27 -3.38
N PRO A 326 7.55 -18.96 -2.26
CA PRO A 326 8.34 -20.11 -1.83
C PRO A 326 8.27 -21.25 -2.85
N ASP A 327 9.39 -21.94 -3.02
CA ASP A 327 9.50 -23.10 -3.88
C ASP A 327 8.92 -24.38 -3.24
N ARG A 328 9.10 -25.52 -3.91
CA ARG A 328 8.63 -26.83 -3.44
C ARG A 328 9.29 -27.32 -2.16
N ARG A 329 10.45 -26.78 -1.77
CA ARG A 329 11.06 -27.04 -0.45
C ARG A 329 10.29 -26.30 0.65
N GLY A 330 9.58 -25.24 0.29
CA GLY A 330 8.96 -24.28 1.22
C GLY A 330 9.92 -23.16 1.63
N LEU A 331 10.86 -22.81 0.75
CA LEU A 331 11.84 -21.74 0.96
C LEU A 331 11.73 -20.70 -0.16
N LEU A 332 12.02 -19.44 0.14
CA LEU A 332 12.30 -18.47 -0.91
C LEU A 332 13.57 -18.92 -1.64
N HIS A 333 13.47 -19.01 -2.96
CA HIS A 333 14.55 -19.49 -3.80
C HIS A 333 15.71 -18.47 -3.85
N GLU A 334 16.92 -18.97 -4.07
CA GLU A 334 18.17 -18.25 -3.89
C GLU A 334 18.28 -17.04 -4.83
N ASN A 335 17.73 -17.14 -6.05
CA ASN A 335 17.68 -16.04 -7.02
C ASN A 335 16.80 -14.88 -6.52
N ASP A 336 15.65 -15.17 -5.92
CA ASP A 336 14.74 -14.18 -5.33
C ASP A 336 15.43 -13.48 -4.16
N LEU A 337 16.09 -14.25 -3.28
CA LEU A 337 16.87 -13.70 -2.17
C LEU A 337 18.05 -12.83 -2.63
N TYR A 338 18.65 -13.14 -3.77
CA TYR A 338 19.70 -12.32 -4.37
C TYR A 338 19.14 -10.99 -4.88
N THR A 339 18.05 -11.03 -5.65
CA THR A 339 17.36 -9.84 -6.15
C THR A 339 16.90 -8.93 -5.00
N LEU A 340 16.28 -9.48 -3.95
CA LEU A 340 15.80 -8.70 -2.80
C LEU A 340 16.93 -7.94 -2.09
N ARG A 341 18.11 -8.57 -1.95
CA ARG A 341 19.31 -7.94 -1.37
C ARG A 341 19.86 -6.83 -2.28
N GLY A 342 19.90 -7.08 -3.59
CA GLY A 342 20.27 -6.06 -4.57
C GLY A 342 19.33 -4.86 -4.52
N PHE A 343 18.02 -5.10 -4.45
CA PHE A 343 17.01 -4.05 -4.37
C PHE A 343 17.16 -3.20 -3.10
N ARG A 344 17.36 -3.82 -1.92
CA ARG A 344 17.67 -3.09 -0.68
C ARG A 344 18.91 -2.22 -0.83
N THR A 345 19.97 -2.76 -1.44
CA THR A 345 21.22 -2.03 -1.70
C THR A 345 20.98 -0.80 -2.58
N LEU A 346 20.11 -0.89 -3.60
CA LEU A 346 19.72 0.26 -4.42
C LEU A 346 18.96 1.30 -3.60
N LEU A 347 17.98 0.89 -2.79
CA LEU A 347 17.25 1.82 -1.92
C LEU A 347 18.19 2.55 -0.95
N ASP A 348 19.13 1.84 -0.32
CA ASP A 348 20.12 2.43 0.58
C ASP A 348 21.06 3.39 -0.15
N ARG A 349 21.50 3.03 -1.35
CA ARG A 349 22.39 3.87 -2.16
C ARG A 349 21.71 5.16 -2.59
N GLU A 350 20.49 5.06 -3.11
CA GLU A 350 19.79 6.19 -3.75
C GLU A 350 19.07 7.08 -2.73
N PHE A 351 18.66 6.53 -1.57
CA PHE A 351 17.88 7.28 -0.57
C PHE A 351 18.55 7.33 0.81
N GLY A 352 19.80 6.88 0.95
CA GLY A 352 20.52 6.88 2.22
C GLY A 352 21.06 8.25 2.67
N HIS A 353 21.10 9.25 1.79
CA HIS A 353 21.67 10.57 2.10
C HIS A 353 20.80 11.72 1.60
N ASN A 354 19.97 12.27 2.49
CA ASN A 354 19.13 13.43 2.18
C ASN A 354 19.94 14.74 2.19
N LEU A 355 20.09 15.33 1.00
CA LEU A 355 20.79 16.59 0.73
C LEU A 355 20.01 17.85 1.15
N ALA A 356 18.71 17.73 1.48
CA ALA A 356 17.93 18.82 2.03
C ALA A 356 18.33 19.15 3.48
N ALA A 357 18.98 18.20 4.19
CA ALA A 357 19.46 18.42 5.54
C ALA A 357 20.53 19.54 5.57
N GLY A 358 20.27 20.61 6.32
CA GLY A 358 21.15 21.78 6.40
C GLY A 358 21.02 22.77 5.24
N ALA A 359 20.10 22.53 4.29
CA ALA A 359 19.74 23.51 3.28
C ALA A 359 18.91 24.66 3.89
N THR A 360 18.93 25.82 3.23
CA THR A 360 17.99 26.92 3.54
C THR A 360 16.76 26.75 2.67
N ILE A 361 15.57 26.85 3.25
CA ILE A 361 14.31 26.73 2.51
C ILE A 361 13.42 27.97 2.70
N LYS A 362 12.81 28.44 1.62
CA LYS A 362 11.82 29.54 1.62
C LYS A 362 10.63 29.16 0.75
N ALA A 363 9.51 29.82 1.02
CA ALA A 363 8.32 29.75 0.19
C ALA A 363 7.76 31.15 -0.04
N THR A 364 7.17 31.41 -1.21
CA THR A 364 6.56 32.72 -1.55
C THR A 364 5.34 33.04 -0.71
N GLN A 365 4.72 32.02 -0.11
CA GLN A 365 3.60 32.15 0.83
C GLN A 365 3.79 31.23 2.02
N VAL A 366 3.50 31.75 3.21
CA VAL A 366 3.63 31.03 4.47
C VAL A 366 2.47 31.44 5.36
N ARG A 367 1.63 30.47 5.73
CA ARG A 367 0.62 30.66 6.78
C ARG A 367 1.32 30.80 8.13
N LYS A 368 0.89 31.75 8.95
CA LYS A 368 1.42 31.94 10.31
C LYS A 368 1.37 30.62 11.08
N GLY A 369 2.52 30.17 11.60
CA GLY A 369 2.66 28.89 12.33
C GLY A 369 3.05 27.67 11.47
N TYR A 370 3.04 27.79 10.14
CA TYR A 370 3.32 26.69 9.20
C TYR A 370 4.51 27.07 8.29
N ALA A 371 5.66 27.28 8.91
CA ALA A 371 6.86 27.80 8.25
C ALA A 371 7.42 26.84 7.18
N ALA A 372 8.12 27.39 6.19
CA ALA A 372 8.75 26.57 5.14
C ALA A 372 9.74 25.53 5.70
N GLY A 373 10.40 25.85 6.83
CA GLY A 373 11.33 24.94 7.51
C GLY A 373 10.71 23.63 7.99
N ASN A 374 9.38 23.58 8.16
CA ASN A 374 8.68 22.36 8.55
C ASN A 374 8.78 21.26 7.47
N MET A 375 9.06 21.60 6.20
CA MET A 375 9.23 20.60 5.14
C MET A 375 10.53 19.80 5.25
N ILE A 376 11.51 20.25 6.03
CA ILE A 376 12.85 19.64 6.11
C ILE A 376 13.27 19.34 7.55
N ASP A 377 12.32 19.34 8.50
CA ASP A 377 12.62 19.16 9.93
C ASP A 377 12.60 17.69 10.39
N GLY A 378 12.23 16.76 9.49
CA GLY A 378 12.18 15.33 9.75
C GLY A 378 11.01 14.89 10.65
N LYS A 379 9.99 15.72 10.87
CA LYS A 379 8.85 15.42 11.75
C LYS A 379 7.59 15.18 10.94
N LYS A 380 6.93 14.04 11.17
CA LYS A 380 5.73 13.62 10.42
C LYS A 380 4.51 14.54 10.60
N GLU A 381 4.39 15.16 11.77
CA GLU A 381 3.18 15.93 12.17
C GLU A 381 3.34 17.44 11.94
N THR A 382 4.50 17.91 11.48
CA THR A 382 4.70 19.30 11.05
C THR A 382 4.56 19.39 9.54
N PHE A 383 4.14 20.57 9.06
CA PHE A 383 4.01 20.82 7.63
C PHE A 383 4.07 22.32 7.35
N TRP A 384 4.49 22.67 6.14
CA TRP A 384 4.31 23.99 5.57
C TRP A 384 2.92 24.12 4.95
N ALA A 385 2.35 25.33 5.00
CA ALA A 385 1.03 25.62 4.44
C ALA A 385 0.98 27.03 3.85
N THR A 386 0.18 27.19 2.80
CA THR A 386 -0.30 28.52 2.38
C THR A 386 -1.58 28.90 3.13
N ASN A 387 -2.01 30.15 2.97
CA ASN A 387 -3.37 30.55 3.38
C ASN A 387 -4.42 29.83 2.51
N ASP A 388 -5.61 29.56 3.05
CA ASP A 388 -6.59 28.64 2.44
C ASP A 388 -6.99 29.02 0.99
N THR A 389 -7.01 30.31 0.65
CA THR A 389 -7.34 30.82 -0.69
C THR A 389 -6.17 30.80 -1.67
N VAL A 390 -4.94 30.61 -1.21
CA VAL A 390 -3.73 30.65 -2.04
C VAL A 390 -3.35 29.24 -2.49
N LYS A 391 -3.79 28.89 -3.70
CA LYS A 391 -3.65 27.52 -4.26
C LYS A 391 -2.33 27.26 -4.98
N THR A 392 -1.49 28.28 -5.14
CA THR A 392 -0.19 28.20 -5.80
C THR A 392 0.89 28.82 -4.92
N ALA A 393 2.11 28.31 -5.05
CA ALA A 393 3.27 28.81 -4.32
C ALA A 393 4.55 28.29 -4.95
N VAL A 394 5.65 28.99 -4.70
CA VAL A 394 6.99 28.57 -5.10
C VAL A 394 7.78 28.30 -3.83
N ILE A 395 8.42 27.13 -3.78
CA ILE A 395 9.31 26.67 -2.72
C ILE A 395 10.71 26.63 -3.31
N GLU A 396 11.67 27.23 -2.62
CA GLU A 396 13.07 27.25 -3.03
C GLU A 396 13.95 26.71 -1.90
N LEU A 397 14.82 25.77 -2.24
CA LEU A 397 15.77 25.14 -1.34
C LEU A 397 17.19 25.40 -1.86
N TRP A 398 18.02 26.07 -1.07
CA TRP A 398 19.42 26.40 -1.39
C TRP A 398 20.37 25.53 -0.59
N PHE A 399 21.29 24.88 -1.28
CA PHE A 399 22.32 24.09 -0.65
C PHE A 399 23.46 24.98 -0.13
N PRO A 400 24.15 24.59 0.96
CA PRO A 400 25.35 25.29 1.44
C PRO A 400 26.50 25.29 0.43
N LYS A 401 26.52 24.30 -0.46
CA LYS A 401 27.50 24.13 -1.55
C LYS A 401 26.80 23.44 -2.73
N PRO A 402 27.31 23.54 -3.96
CA PRO A 402 26.75 22.81 -5.10
C PRO A 402 26.64 21.30 -4.81
N GLN A 403 25.48 20.72 -5.10
CA GLN A 403 25.20 19.30 -4.90
C GLN A 403 24.78 18.64 -6.21
N ARG A 404 25.18 17.40 -6.42
CA ARG A 404 24.64 16.58 -7.51
C ARG A 404 23.29 16.04 -7.06
N VAL A 405 22.22 16.43 -7.75
CA VAL A 405 20.84 16.03 -7.44
C VAL A 405 20.34 15.04 -8.47
N LYS A 406 19.68 13.98 -8.01
CA LYS A 406 19.10 12.90 -8.82
C LYS A 406 17.63 12.65 -8.52
N TYR A 407 17.19 12.77 -7.27
CA TYR A 407 15.79 12.62 -6.91
C TYR A 407 15.28 13.78 -6.04
N ILE A 408 13.98 14.05 -6.17
CA ILE A 408 13.23 14.83 -5.19
C ILE A 408 12.08 13.98 -4.67
N LEU A 409 11.87 14.04 -3.36
CA LEU A 409 10.74 13.44 -2.67
C LEU A 409 9.87 14.55 -2.08
N LEU A 410 8.56 14.48 -2.33
CA LEU A 410 7.55 15.39 -1.77
C LEU A 410 6.47 14.58 -1.07
N GLN A 411 5.96 15.07 0.07
CA GLN A 411 4.82 14.48 0.77
C GLN A 411 3.81 15.55 1.16
N GLU A 412 2.52 15.30 0.89
CA GLU A 412 1.45 16.12 1.44
C GLU A 412 1.11 15.68 2.87
N TYR A 413 0.59 16.61 3.68
CA TYR A 413 0.00 16.27 4.97
C TYR A 413 -1.41 15.69 4.78
N ILE A 414 -1.48 14.44 4.31
CA ILE A 414 -2.73 13.80 3.84
C ILE A 414 -3.80 13.60 4.92
N ARG A 415 -3.46 13.74 6.22
CA ARG A 415 -4.45 13.79 7.31
C ARG A 415 -5.49 14.90 7.10
N LEU A 416 -5.16 15.93 6.32
CA LEU A 416 -6.06 17.02 5.92
C LEU A 416 -6.42 16.96 4.41
N GLY A 417 -6.31 15.80 3.79
CA GLY A 417 -6.69 15.53 2.41
C GLY A 417 -5.57 15.72 1.39
N GLN A 418 -5.79 15.19 0.19
CA GLN A 418 -4.90 15.34 -0.97
C GLN A 418 -5.31 16.57 -1.80
N ARG A 419 -4.35 17.41 -2.19
CA ARG A 419 -4.63 18.75 -2.74
C ARG A 419 -3.96 19.02 -4.07
N VAL A 420 -2.64 18.79 -4.17
CA VAL A 420 -1.84 19.19 -5.34
C VAL A 420 -2.22 18.36 -6.57
N SER A 421 -2.41 19.03 -7.70
CA SER A 421 -2.78 18.41 -8.98
C SER A 421 -1.85 18.74 -10.14
N ALA A 422 -0.96 19.73 -10.00
CA ALA A 422 0.14 19.99 -10.91
C ALA A 422 1.28 20.75 -10.20
N PHE A 423 2.52 20.36 -10.51
CA PHE A 423 3.71 21.06 -10.05
C PHE A 423 4.89 20.87 -11.00
N THR A 424 5.85 21.78 -10.93
CA THR A 424 7.10 21.74 -11.70
C THR A 424 8.32 21.82 -10.77
N VAL A 425 9.43 21.25 -11.22
CA VAL A 425 10.71 21.22 -10.50
C VAL A 425 11.79 21.79 -11.40
N GLU A 426 12.58 22.72 -10.87
CA GLU A 426 13.72 23.34 -11.55
C GLU A 426 14.99 23.27 -10.70
N TYR A 427 16.15 23.33 -11.37
CA TYR A 427 17.46 23.48 -10.74
C TYR A 427 18.07 24.84 -11.04
N LEU A 428 18.78 25.39 -10.06
CA LEU A 428 19.67 26.52 -10.29
C LEU A 428 21.06 26.01 -10.67
N VAL A 429 21.41 26.14 -11.94
CA VAL A 429 22.71 25.74 -12.50
C VAL A 429 23.34 26.96 -13.16
N ASP A 430 24.55 27.32 -12.74
CA ASP A 430 25.28 28.50 -13.22
C ASP A 430 24.47 29.80 -13.13
N GLY A 431 23.67 29.94 -12.07
CA GLY A 431 22.81 31.11 -11.84
C GLY A 431 21.53 31.15 -12.68
N VAL A 432 21.24 30.11 -13.47
CA VAL A 432 20.04 30.02 -14.31
C VAL A 432 19.15 28.87 -13.87
N TRP A 433 17.86 29.14 -13.72
CA TRP A 433 16.85 28.10 -13.45
C TRP A 433 16.61 27.27 -14.72
N LYS A 434 16.72 25.94 -14.59
CA LYS A 434 16.55 24.97 -15.68
C LYS A 434 15.53 23.92 -15.26
N ALA A 435 14.60 23.60 -16.17
CA ALA A 435 13.58 22.59 -15.94
C ALA A 435 14.17 21.20 -15.65
N ALA A 436 13.81 20.62 -14.51
CA ALA A 436 14.25 19.30 -14.07
C ALA A 436 13.21 18.22 -14.37
N ALA A 437 11.97 18.44 -13.92
CA ALA A 437 10.83 17.55 -14.10
C ALA A 437 9.50 18.30 -13.87
N SER A 438 8.38 17.62 -14.13
CA SER A 438 7.03 18.04 -13.74
C SER A 438 6.25 16.85 -13.22
N GLY A 439 5.16 17.12 -12.50
CA GLY A 439 4.26 16.09 -11.98
C GLY A 439 2.85 16.62 -11.80
N THR A 440 1.91 15.69 -11.57
CA THR A 440 0.51 16.00 -11.30
C THR A 440 0.23 15.96 -9.80
N THR A 441 -0.13 14.79 -9.27
CA THR A 441 -0.44 14.59 -7.85
C THR A 441 0.81 14.32 -7.01
N ILE A 442 0.79 14.78 -5.74
CA ILE A 442 1.79 14.41 -4.73
C ILE A 442 1.25 13.29 -3.83
N GLY A 443 0.15 13.52 -3.12
CA GLY A 443 -0.42 12.52 -2.21
C GLY A 443 0.49 12.20 -1.02
N TYR A 444 0.46 10.95 -0.58
CA TYR A 444 1.28 10.50 0.56
C TYR A 444 2.78 10.68 0.31
N LYS A 445 3.23 10.35 -0.91
CA LYS A 445 4.63 10.44 -1.31
C LYS A 445 4.74 10.53 -2.82
N ARG A 446 5.59 11.42 -3.31
CA ARG A 446 5.97 11.55 -4.71
C ARG A 446 7.48 11.60 -4.82
N ILE A 447 8.06 10.61 -5.49
CA ILE A 447 9.48 10.59 -5.84
C ILE A 447 9.57 10.84 -7.34
N LEU A 448 10.27 11.90 -7.73
CA LEU A 448 10.60 12.16 -9.13
C LEU A 448 12.08 11.87 -9.35
N GLU A 449 12.36 11.00 -10.32
CA GLU A 449 13.68 10.96 -10.93
C GLU A 449 13.88 12.21 -11.77
N LEU A 450 14.98 12.90 -11.52
CA LEU A 450 15.33 14.14 -12.18
C LEU A 450 16.50 13.89 -13.12
N ARG A 451 16.61 14.69 -14.18
CA ARG A 451 17.84 14.70 -15.00
C ARG A 451 19.01 15.12 -14.13
N PRO A 452 20.01 14.25 -13.86
CA PRO A 452 21.00 14.55 -12.83
C PRO A 452 21.83 15.79 -13.17
N ALA A 453 21.94 16.72 -12.22
CA ALA A 453 22.67 17.96 -12.40
C ALA A 453 23.36 18.40 -11.10
N THR A 454 24.50 19.07 -11.21
CA THR A 454 25.10 19.77 -10.07
C THR A 454 24.45 21.15 -9.95
N ALA A 455 23.68 21.35 -8.89
CA ALA A 455 22.87 22.54 -8.67
C ALA A 455 23.21 23.22 -7.34
N THR A 456 23.02 24.53 -7.27
CA THR A 456 23.12 25.30 -6.01
C THR A 456 21.77 25.45 -5.30
N ALA A 457 20.67 25.23 -6.03
CA ALA A 457 19.33 25.25 -5.47
C ALA A 457 18.36 24.38 -6.30
N VAL A 458 17.25 24.00 -5.65
CA VAL A 458 16.08 23.36 -6.26
C VAL A 458 14.87 24.26 -6.02
N ARG A 459 14.01 24.37 -7.02
CA ARG A 459 12.73 25.07 -6.92
C ARG A 459 11.59 24.11 -7.23
N VAL A 460 10.55 24.15 -6.42
CA VAL A 460 9.27 23.47 -6.67
C VAL A 460 8.20 24.54 -6.81
N SER A 461 7.52 24.57 -7.95
CA SER A 461 6.36 25.46 -8.18
C SER A 461 5.10 24.62 -8.13
N ILE A 462 4.23 24.90 -7.15
CA ILE A 462 2.89 24.31 -7.09
C ILE A 462 2.00 25.12 -8.02
N ASP A 463 1.66 24.53 -9.16
CA ASP A 463 0.97 25.21 -10.26
C ASP A 463 -0.56 25.07 -10.15
N GLN A 464 -1.03 23.93 -9.64
CA GLN A 464 -2.45 23.67 -9.40
C GLN A 464 -2.67 22.85 -8.12
N SER A 465 -3.72 23.21 -7.38
CA SER A 465 -4.14 22.51 -6.16
C SER A 465 -5.63 22.73 -5.87
N LYS A 466 -6.30 21.75 -5.26
CA LYS A 466 -7.72 21.86 -4.85
C LYS A 466 -7.94 22.96 -3.80
N ALA A 467 -6.99 23.12 -2.89
CA ALA A 467 -6.98 24.11 -1.80
C ALA A 467 -5.54 24.60 -1.55
N GLY A 468 -5.31 25.44 -0.55
CA GLY A 468 -3.95 25.81 -0.15
C GLY A 468 -3.07 24.57 0.09
N PRO A 469 -1.93 24.39 -0.61
CA PRO A 469 -1.09 23.19 -0.50
C PRO A 469 -0.52 23.04 0.91
N LEU A 470 -0.40 21.78 1.35
CA LEU A 470 0.21 21.39 2.62
C LEU A 470 1.30 20.37 2.35
N ILE A 471 2.57 20.74 2.56
CA ILE A 471 3.71 19.84 2.32
C ILE A 471 4.36 19.53 3.65
N SER A 472 4.37 18.26 4.04
CA SER A 472 4.95 17.76 5.30
C SER A 472 6.41 17.37 5.15
N ASN A 473 6.84 16.99 3.96
CA ASN A 473 8.23 16.58 3.74
C ASN A 473 8.71 16.94 2.33
N LEU A 474 9.95 17.43 2.24
CA LEU A 474 10.70 17.66 1.03
C LEU A 474 12.12 17.15 1.24
N GLU A 475 12.52 16.17 0.43
CA GLU A 475 13.85 15.59 0.50
C GLU A 475 14.51 15.62 -0.87
N ILE A 476 15.85 15.69 -0.87
CA ILE A 476 16.65 15.72 -2.09
C ILE A 476 17.72 14.64 -1.98
N TYR A 477 17.96 13.90 -3.06
CA TYR A 477 18.94 12.81 -3.11
C TYR A 477 19.85 12.89 -4.33
#